data_AF-A0A4Q2LLW7-F1
#
_entry.id   AF-A0A4Q2LLW7-F1
#
_cell.length_a   1.000
_cell.length_b   1.000
_cell.length_c   1.000
_cell.angle_alpha   90.00
_cell.angle_beta   90.00
_cell.angle_gamma   90.00
#
_symmetry.space_group_name_H-M   'P 1'
#
loop_
_entity.id
_entity.type
_entity.pdbx_description
1 polymer ?
#
loop_
_entity_poly.entity_id
_entity_poly.type
_entity_poly.pdbx_seq_one_letter_code
_entity_poly.pdbx_strand_id
1 'polypeptide(L)'
;MEPNLFKIIDDYQLMVANLYDKLVDKMNIDSEVVDELLNEFDEYSSNMLKLGRYTEEANVINKKKVISQDYDMVKKYTIFNIIYEYENGFSLGETTSGSLHLIPTEILIENS
;
A
#
# COMPACT_ATOMS: atom_id res chain seq x y z
N MET A 1 7.33 12.10 5.05
CA MET A 1 5.97 12.06 4.50
C MET A 1 4.99 12.39 5.63
N GLU A 2 3.94 13.17 5.44
CA GLU A 2 3.02 13.44 6.56
C GLU A 2 2.10 12.23 6.82
N PRO A 3 1.81 11.84 8.08
CA PRO A 3 0.91 10.73 8.40
C PRO A 3 -0.47 10.84 7.71
N ASN A 4 -0.95 12.07 7.51
CA ASN A 4 -2.21 12.34 6.81
C ASN A 4 -2.16 11.95 5.33
N LEU A 5 -0.99 12.02 4.70
CA LEU A 5 -0.84 11.76 3.27
C LEU A 5 -1.09 10.30 2.93
N PHE A 6 -0.68 9.36 3.79
CA PHE A 6 -0.93 7.94 3.56
C PHE A 6 -2.38 7.58 3.82
N LYS A 7 -3.00 8.10 4.88
CA LYS A 7 -4.45 7.94 5.08
C LYS A 7 -5.23 8.46 3.87
N ILE A 8 -4.81 9.60 3.31
CA ILE A 8 -5.39 10.12 2.08
C ILE A 8 -5.21 9.13 0.92
N ILE A 9 -4.04 8.49 0.78
CA ILE A 9 -3.79 7.50 -0.29
C ILE A 9 -4.60 6.22 -0.06
N ASP A 10 -4.70 5.69 1.16
CA ASP A 10 -5.51 4.51 1.48
C ASP A 10 -7.00 4.79 1.29
N ASP A 11 -7.50 5.90 1.84
CA ASP A 11 -8.89 6.34 1.65
C ASP A 11 -9.19 6.52 0.15
N TYR A 12 -8.21 7.01 -0.62
CA TYR A 12 -8.30 7.15 -2.06
C TYR A 12 -8.32 5.81 -2.80
N GLN A 13 -7.44 4.86 -2.47
CA GLN A 13 -7.43 3.52 -3.06
C GLN A 13 -8.73 2.77 -2.74
N LEU A 14 -9.22 2.88 -1.50
CA LEU A 14 -10.51 2.33 -1.11
C LEU A 14 -11.66 2.96 -1.91
N MET A 15 -11.60 4.27 -2.18
CA MET A 15 -12.57 4.95 -3.01
C MET A 15 -12.53 4.47 -4.47
N VAL A 16 -11.34 4.24 -5.03
CA VAL A 16 -11.15 3.70 -6.39
C VAL A 16 -11.68 2.27 -6.47
N ALA A 17 -11.36 1.39 -5.53
CA ALA A 17 -11.89 0.02 -5.46
C ALA A 17 -13.42 0.00 -5.35
N ASN A 18 -13.99 0.83 -4.47
CA ASN A 18 -15.45 0.96 -4.36
C ASN A 18 -16.11 1.52 -5.64
N LEU A 19 -15.39 2.35 -6.40
CA LEU A 19 -15.87 2.86 -7.67
C LEU A 19 -15.84 1.75 -8.74
N TYR A 20 -14.77 0.97 -8.78
CA TYR A 20 -14.64 -0.21 -9.63
C TYR A 20 -15.84 -1.15 -9.45
N ASP A 21 -16.11 -1.57 -8.21
CA ASP A 21 -17.22 -2.48 -7.88
C ASP A 21 -18.56 -1.90 -8.33
N LYS A 22 -18.78 -0.59 -8.18
CA LYS A 22 -20.02 0.05 -8.64
C LYS A 22 -20.15 0.02 -10.16
N LEU A 23 -19.07 0.28 -10.89
CA LEU A 23 -19.07 0.33 -12.35
C LEU A 23 -19.26 -1.07 -12.95
N VAL A 24 -18.57 -2.06 -12.40
CA VAL A 24 -18.67 -3.45 -12.85
C VAL A 24 -19.97 -4.09 -12.36
N ASP A 25 -20.21 -4.15 -11.05
CA ASP A 25 -21.33 -4.95 -10.52
C ASP A 25 -22.69 -4.27 -10.66
N LYS A 26 -22.75 -2.93 -10.53
CA LYS A 26 -24.03 -2.22 -10.53
C LYS A 26 -24.39 -1.64 -11.88
N MET A 27 -23.39 -1.22 -12.66
CA MET A 27 -23.61 -0.62 -13.98
C MET A 27 -23.30 -1.59 -15.11
N ASN A 28 -22.76 -2.77 -14.81
CA ASN A 28 -22.48 -3.85 -15.76
C ASN A 28 -21.60 -3.37 -16.93
N ILE A 29 -20.67 -2.47 -16.62
CA ILE A 29 -19.63 -2.00 -17.54
C ILE A 29 -18.55 -3.08 -17.60
N ASP A 30 -18.02 -3.30 -18.80
CA ASP A 30 -16.93 -4.25 -19.03
C ASP A 30 -15.71 -3.92 -18.16
N SER A 31 -15.16 -4.93 -17.49
CA SER A 31 -14.05 -4.76 -16.55
C SER A 31 -12.80 -4.19 -17.21
N GLU A 32 -12.50 -4.54 -18.46
CA GLU A 32 -11.31 -4.02 -19.16
C GLU A 32 -11.45 -2.51 -19.42
N VAL A 33 -12.67 -2.06 -19.71
CA VAL A 33 -12.97 -0.62 -19.88
C VAL A 33 -12.86 0.13 -18.56
N VAL A 34 -13.33 -0.48 -17.46
CA VAL A 34 -13.18 0.13 -16.12
C VAL A 34 -11.71 0.19 -15.70
N ASP A 35 -10.93 -0.87 -15.96
CA ASP A 35 -9.50 -0.90 -15.72
C ASP A 35 -8.78 0.23 -16.48
N GLU A 36 -9.05 0.41 -17.79
CA GLU A 36 -8.49 1.53 -18.55
C GLU A 36 -8.84 2.89 -17.96
N LEU A 37 -10.10 3.08 -17.52
CA LEU A 37 -10.57 4.34 -16.94
C LEU A 37 -9.93 4.65 -15.59
N LEU A 38 -9.61 3.63 -14.80
CA LEU A 38 -9.09 3.80 -13.45
C LEU A 38 -7.55 3.69 -13.37
N ASN A 39 -6.90 3.18 -14.41
CA ASN A 39 -5.45 2.95 -14.44
C ASN A 39 -4.62 4.23 -14.15
N GLU A 40 -5.07 5.41 -14.59
CA GLU A 40 -4.35 6.66 -14.31
C GLU A 40 -4.27 6.97 -12.79
N PHE A 41 -5.27 6.55 -12.03
CA PHE A 41 -5.30 6.72 -10.57
C PHE A 41 -4.30 5.79 -9.87
N ASP A 42 -4.17 4.55 -10.37
CA ASP A 42 -3.17 3.59 -9.89
C ASP A 42 -1.75 4.05 -10.24
N GLU A 43 -1.53 4.59 -11.44
CA GLU A 43 -0.23 5.18 -11.81
C GLU A 43 0.13 6.37 -10.92
N TYR A 44 -0.83 7.24 -10.60
CA TYR A 44 -0.60 8.39 -9.75
C TYR A 44 -0.21 7.99 -8.32
N SER A 45 -0.96 7.06 -7.71
CA SER A 45 -0.66 6.56 -6.36
C SER A 45 0.69 5.83 -6.32
N SER A 46 1.00 5.04 -7.33
CA SER A 46 2.29 4.34 -7.47
C SER A 46 3.46 5.31 -7.58
N ASN A 47 3.32 6.39 -8.35
CA ASN A 47 4.34 7.44 -8.44
C ASN A 47 4.58 8.12 -7.08
N MET A 48 3.49 8.47 -6.40
CA MET A 48 3.54 9.15 -5.10
C MET A 48 4.20 8.30 -4.00
N LEU A 49 3.94 6.99 -4.01
CA LEU A 49 4.53 6.02 -3.10
C LEU A 49 5.90 5.49 -3.56
N LYS A 50 6.35 5.86 -4.77
CA LYS A 50 7.55 5.36 -5.43
C LYS A 50 7.56 3.84 -5.56
N LEU A 51 6.47 3.27 -6.08
CA LEU A 51 6.28 1.84 -6.28
C LEU A 51 6.49 1.42 -7.75
N GLY A 52 6.78 0.15 -7.98
CA GLY A 52 6.89 -0.42 -9.33
C GLY A 52 7.95 0.29 -10.17
N ARG A 53 7.55 0.86 -11.30
CA ARG A 53 8.48 1.61 -12.20
C ARG A 53 9.01 2.91 -11.59
N TYR A 54 8.39 3.41 -10.52
CA TYR A 54 8.81 4.62 -9.81
C TYR A 54 9.71 4.31 -8.60
N THR A 55 10.04 3.04 -8.39
CA THR A 55 10.93 2.58 -7.31
C THR A 55 12.31 3.21 -7.46
N GLU A 56 12.74 3.91 -6.42
CA GLU A 56 14.11 4.39 -6.29
C GLU A 56 14.98 3.29 -5.68
N GLU A 57 15.61 2.46 -6.50
CA GLU A 57 16.38 1.28 -6.06
C GLU A 57 17.43 1.60 -5.00
N ALA A 58 18.09 2.76 -5.10
CA ALA A 58 19.10 3.21 -4.15
C ALA A 58 18.55 3.38 -2.70
N ASN A 59 17.23 3.55 -2.56
CA ASN A 59 16.56 3.78 -1.29
C ASN A 59 15.82 2.55 -0.78
N VAL A 60 15.82 1.43 -1.53
CA VAL A 60 15.10 0.22 -1.14
C VAL A 60 15.85 -0.52 -0.04
N ILE A 61 15.14 -0.83 1.05
CA ILE A 61 15.71 -1.46 2.24
C ILE A 61 15.62 -3.00 2.18
N ASN A 62 14.53 -3.54 1.63
CA ASN A 62 14.25 -4.98 1.51
C ASN A 62 14.54 -5.79 2.80
N LYS A 63 13.96 -5.35 3.92
CA LYS A 63 14.09 -6.05 5.22
C LYS A 63 12.78 -6.73 5.60
N LYS A 64 12.86 -7.97 6.07
CA LYS A 64 11.72 -8.68 6.63
C LYS A 64 11.61 -8.41 8.11
N LYS A 65 10.48 -7.85 8.55
CA LYS A 65 10.13 -7.70 9.95
C LYS A 65 8.80 -8.38 10.26
N VAL A 66 8.51 -8.53 11.54
CA VAL A 66 7.26 -9.08 12.03
C VAL A 66 6.50 -7.97 12.73
N ILE A 67 5.19 -7.93 12.52
CA ILE A 67 4.31 -6.97 13.21
C ILE A 67 4.08 -7.43 14.64
N SER A 68 4.40 -6.57 15.62
CA SER A 68 4.35 -6.90 17.05
C SER A 68 2.97 -6.70 17.69
N GLN A 69 2.04 -6.02 17.02
CA GLN A 69 0.65 -5.82 17.46
C GLN A 69 -0.28 -5.57 16.27
N ASP A 70 -1.58 -5.84 16.42
CA ASP A 70 -2.57 -5.54 15.38
C ASP A 70 -2.52 -4.05 15.01
N TYR A 71 -2.53 -3.76 13.71
CA TYR A 71 -2.56 -2.40 13.17
C TYR A 71 -3.42 -2.36 11.91
N ASP A 72 -4.53 -1.61 12.00
CA ASP A 72 -5.54 -1.53 10.95
C ASP A 72 -5.98 -2.92 10.45
N MET A 73 -5.84 -3.22 9.15
CA MET A 73 -6.17 -4.53 8.57
C MET A 73 -5.07 -5.60 8.74
N VAL A 74 -3.90 -5.23 9.28
CA VAL A 74 -2.77 -6.14 9.41
C VAL A 74 -2.67 -6.70 10.82
N LYS A 75 -2.63 -8.03 10.92
CA LYS A 75 -2.59 -8.76 12.19
C LYS A 75 -1.18 -8.87 12.77
N LYS A 76 -1.12 -8.96 14.10
CA LYS A 76 0.09 -9.36 14.83
C LYS A 76 0.65 -10.65 14.24
N TYR A 77 1.98 -10.74 14.22
CA TYR A 77 2.77 -11.83 13.65
C TYR A 77 2.76 -11.95 12.13
N THR A 78 2.06 -11.06 11.40
CA THR A 78 2.21 -10.98 9.95
C THR A 78 3.63 -10.58 9.60
N ILE A 79 4.23 -11.33 8.66
CA ILE A 79 5.53 -11.02 8.08
C ILE A 79 5.35 -9.86 7.10
N PHE A 80 6.22 -8.87 7.23
CA PHE A 80 6.17 -7.64 6.50
C PHE A 80 7.52 -7.36 5.84
N ASN A 81 7.53 -7.30 4.51
CA ASN A 81 8.71 -6.98 3.71
C ASN A 81 8.78 -5.47 3.50
N ILE A 82 9.68 -4.80 4.22
CA ILE A 82 9.86 -3.36 4.17
C ILE A 82 10.57 -2.98 2.88
N ILE A 83 9.92 -2.13 2.09
CA ILE A 83 10.43 -1.55 0.86
C ILE A 83 11.13 -0.22 1.21
N TYR A 84 10.48 0.65 1.98
CA TYR A 84 11.00 1.96 2.39
C TYR A 84 10.77 2.24 3.89
N GLU A 85 11.69 2.99 4.49
CA GLU A 85 11.51 3.64 5.80
C GLU A 85 11.51 5.15 5.56
N TYR A 86 10.50 5.82 6.09
CA TYR A 86 10.34 7.25 5.98
C TYR A 86 10.75 7.94 7.28
N GLU A 87 11.25 9.17 7.17
CA GLU A 87 11.70 9.98 8.31
C GLU A 87 10.60 10.27 9.35
N ASN A 88 9.33 10.07 9.00
CA ASN A 88 8.19 10.25 9.90
C ASN A 88 7.92 9.05 10.81
N GLY A 89 8.79 8.03 10.83
CA GLY A 89 8.66 6.85 11.68
C GLY A 89 7.72 5.78 11.15
N PHE A 90 7.46 5.79 9.84
CA PHE A 90 6.66 4.77 9.16
C PHE A 90 7.49 4.00 8.14
N SER A 91 7.09 2.75 7.89
CA SER A 91 7.68 1.86 6.90
C SER A 91 6.64 1.45 5.86
N LEU A 92 6.91 1.66 4.57
CA LEU A 92 6.13 1.06 3.48
C LEU A 92 6.66 -0.33 3.22
N GLY A 93 5.76 -1.29 3.14
CA GLY A 93 6.12 -2.67 2.86
C GLY A 93 4.94 -3.49 2.42
N GLU A 94 5.22 -4.74 2.17
CA GLU A 94 4.27 -5.70 1.61
C GLU A 94 4.14 -6.89 2.55
N THR A 95 2.92 -7.35 2.78
CA THR A 95 2.66 -8.60 3.49
C THR A 95 2.96 -9.80 2.59
N THR A 96 3.01 -11.00 3.16
CA THR A 96 3.18 -12.23 2.35
C THR A 96 2.04 -12.51 1.38
N SER A 97 0.88 -11.86 1.55
CA SER A 97 -0.25 -11.95 0.60
C SER A 97 -0.11 -10.99 -0.58
N GLY A 98 0.93 -10.15 -0.62
CA GLY A 98 1.11 -9.15 -1.66
C GLY A 98 0.39 -7.82 -1.38
N SER A 99 -0.10 -7.63 -0.15
CA SER A 99 -0.83 -6.40 0.22
C SER A 99 0.15 -5.35 0.72
N LEU A 100 0.10 -4.15 0.14
CA LEU A 100 0.94 -3.03 0.53
C LEU A 100 0.33 -2.28 1.73
N HIS A 101 1.15 -1.95 2.71
CA HIS A 101 0.73 -1.18 3.88
C HIS A 101 1.80 -0.21 4.31
N LEU A 102 1.41 0.83 5.04
CA LEU A 102 2.32 1.68 5.79
C LEU A 102 2.18 1.39 7.28
N ILE A 103 3.24 0.90 7.90
CA ILE A 103 3.21 0.43 9.28
C ILE A 103 4.16 1.28 10.12
N PRO A 104 3.75 1.73 11.32
CA PRO A 104 4.65 2.41 12.24
C PRO A 104 5.90 1.55 12.48
N THR A 105 7.08 2.13 12.26
CA THR A 105 8.34 1.38 12.35
C THR A 105 8.55 0.81 13.76
N GLU A 106 8.01 1.46 14.78
CA GLU A 106 8.07 1.02 16.18
C GLU A 106 7.37 -0.31 16.47
N ILE A 107 6.37 -0.70 15.66
CA ILE A 107 5.67 -1.98 15.82
C ILE A 107 6.25 -3.08 14.93
N LEU A 108 7.32 -2.79 14.19
CA LEU A 108 8.02 -3.77 13.37
C LEU A 108 9.26 -4.27 14.12
N ILE A 109 9.26 -5.55 14.48
CA ILE A 109 10.35 -6.21 15.19
C ILE A 109 11.12 -7.14 14.26
N GLU A 110 12.41 -7.34 14.54
CA GLU A 110 13.26 -8.26 13.77
C GLU A 110 12.71 -9.69 13.84
N ASN A 111 12.68 -10.37 12.70
CA ASN A 111 12.36 -11.79 12.64
C ASN A 111 13.63 -12.58 13.02
N SER A 112 13.70 -13.06 14.27
CA SER A 112 14.86 -13.83 14.79
C SER A 112 14.91 -15.25 14.22
#